data_AF-A0A962XP28-F1
#
_entry.id   AF-A0A962XP28-F1
#
_cell.length_a   1.000
_cell.length_b   1.000
_cell.length_c   1.000
_cell.angle_alpha   90.00
_cell.angle_beta   90.00
_cell.angle_gamma   90.00
#
_symmetry.space_group_name_H-M   'P 1'
#
loop_
_entity.id
_entity.type
_entity.pdbx_description
1 polymer ?
#
loop_
_entity_poly.entity_id
_entity_poly.type
_entity_poly.pdbx_seq_one_letter_code
_entity_poly.pdbx_strand_id
1 'polypeptide(L)' 'MKTLMFTVSHAHLEQLMGRGCLARLYRLEDLGHQRDHYVITALVRDEHLDTVIEMSADRPRWVKWTES' A
#
# COMPACT_ATOMS: atom_id res chain seq x y z
N MET A 1 4.07 -7.30 -11.48
CA MET A 1 3.49 -6.14 -10.77
C MET A 1 2.07 -6.48 -10.40
N LYS A 2 1.62 -6.07 -9.21
CA LYS A 2 0.27 -6.39 -8.72
C LYS A 2 -0.34 -5.21 -7.97
N THR A 3 -1.66 -5.06 -8.09
CA THR A 3 -2.38 -4.03 -7.33
C THR A 3 -2.79 -4.60 -5.98
N LEU A 4 -2.38 -3.90 -4.93
CA LEU A 4 -2.69 -4.23 -3.54
C LEU A 4 -3.48 -3.11 -2.89
N MET A 5 -4.43 -3.49 -2.03
CA MET A 5 -5.06 -2.62 -1.06
C MET A 5 -4.65 -3.06 0.34
N PHE A 6 -4.11 -2.14 1.14
CA PHE A 6 -3.63 -2.43 2.48
C PHE A 6 -3.61 -1.18 3.35
N THR A 7 -3.68 -1.38 4.66
CA THR A 7 -3.49 -0.30 5.64
C THR A 7 -2.01 -0.19 5.98
N VAL A 8 -1.50 1.03 6.10
CA VAL A 8 -0.11 1.33 6.39
C VAL A 8 -0.01 2.56 7.28
N SER A 9 0.97 2.60 8.19
CA SER A 9 1.21 3.81 8.99
C SER A 9 1.83 4.93 8.14
N HIS A 10 1.77 6.19 8.61
CA HIS A 10 2.42 7.31 7.93
C HIS A 10 3.92 7.06 7.69
N ALA A 11 4.65 6.67 8.73
CA ALA A 11 6.08 6.42 8.65
C ALA A 11 6.43 5.28 7.67
N HIS A 12 5.63 4.22 7.62
CA HIS A 12 5.86 3.12 6.67
C HIS A 12 5.50 3.52 5.24
N LEU A 13 4.45 4.34 5.06
CA LEU A 13 4.09 4.86 3.75
C LEU A 13 5.24 5.70 3.15
N GLU A 14 5.80 6.61 3.95
CA GLU A 14 6.96 7.42 3.54
C GLU A 14 8.15 6.54 3.15
N GLN A 15 8.45 5.50 3.92
CA GLN A 15 9.52 4.54 3.60
C GLN A 15 9.26 3.78 2.29
N LEU A 16 8.04 3.28 2.09
CA LEU A 16 7.68 2.54 0.88
C LEU A 16 7.74 3.42 -0.38
N MET A 17 7.38 4.70 -0.25
CA MET A 17 7.53 5.68 -1.34
C MET A 17 9.01 6.00 -1.60
N GLY A 18 9.78 6.29 -0.56
CA GLY A 18 11.20 6.64 -0.67
C GLY A 18 12.07 5.51 -1.25
N ARG A 19 11.69 4.25 -0.99
CA ARG A 19 12.35 3.05 -1.55
C ARG A 19 11.86 2.69 -2.95
N GLY A 20 10.82 3.35 -3.47
CA GLY A 20 10.24 3.02 -4.78
C GLY A 20 9.46 1.70 -4.80
N CYS A 21 9.03 1.18 -3.64
CA CYS A 21 8.26 -0.05 -3.54
C CYS A 21 6.88 0.08 -4.20
N LEU A 22 6.32 1.30 -4.15
CA LEU A 22 5.06 1.65 -4.80
C LEU A 22 5.36 2.19 -6.20
N ALA A 23 5.09 1.39 -7.24
CA ALA A 23 5.25 1.81 -8.62
C ALA A 23 4.20 2.86 -9.04
N ARG A 24 3.00 2.79 -8.45
CA ARG A 24 1.92 3.77 -8.67
C ARG A 24 0.96 3.77 -7.48
N LEU A 25 0.55 4.95 -7.03
CA LEU A 25 -0.51 5.10 -6.04
C LEU A 25 -1.83 5.40 -6.76
N TYR A 26 -2.86 4.58 -6.54
CA TYR A 26 -4.20 4.77 -7.13
C TYR A 26 -5.14 5.51 -6.20
N ARG A 27 -5.10 5.15 -4.90
CA ARG A 27 -5.97 5.72 -3.88
C ARG A 27 -5.22 5.77 -2.55
N LEU A 28 -5.45 6.83 -1.79
CA LEU A 28 -4.97 7.00 -0.43
C LEU A 28 -6.09 7.62 0.39
N GLU A 29 -6.45 6.97 1.47
CA GLU A 29 -7.51 7.39 2.40
C GLU A 29 -6.93 7.44 3.80
N ASP A 30 -7.01 8.60 4.45
CA ASP A 30 -6.65 8.74 5.86
C ASP A 30 -7.76 8.09 6.72
N LEU A 31 -7.40 7.12 7.55
CA LEU A 31 -8.33 6.46 8.49
C LEU A 31 -8.59 7.29 9.76
N GLY A 32 -8.04 8.50 9.83
CA GLY A 32 -8.29 9.48 10.87
C GLY A 32 -7.06 9.76 11.71
N HIS A 33 -6.92 11.03 12.08
CA HIS A 33 -5.81 11.62 12.83
C HIS A 33 -5.45 10.95 14.18
N GLN A 34 -6.27 10.05 14.72
CA GLN A 34 -5.98 9.36 15.98
C GLN A 34 -5.10 8.12 15.83
N ARG A 35 -4.90 7.60 14.61
CA ARG A 35 -4.14 6.36 14.40
C ARG A 35 -2.94 6.49 13.49
N ASP A 36 -2.70 7.61 12.81
CA ASP A 36 -1.57 7.75 11.85
C ASP A 36 -1.52 6.64 10.79
N HIS A 37 -2.69 6.14 10.35
CA HIS A 37 -2.80 5.07 9.37
C HIS A 37 -3.58 5.52 8.13
N TYR A 38 -3.15 5.01 6.98
CA TYR A 38 -3.79 5.18 5.68
C TYR A 38 -4.23 3.84 5.14
N VAL A 39 -5.38 3.80 4.46
CA VAL A 39 -5.67 2.74 3.49
C VAL A 39 -5.17 3.21 2.14
N ILE A 40 -4.28 2.44 1.53
CA ILE A 40 -3.79 2.73 0.19
C ILE A 40 -4.14 1.62 -0.77
N THR A 41 -4.39 1.99 -2.02
CA THR A 41 -4.44 1.09 -3.17
C THR A 41 -3.31 1.47 -4.11
N ALA A 42 -2.36 0.56 -4.34
CA ALA A 42 -1.14 0.85 -5.10
C ALA A 42 -0.73 -0.33 -6.00
N LEU A 43 -0.06 0.01 -7.11
CA LEU A 43 0.68 -0.94 -7.93
C LEU A 43 2.04 -1.19 -7.28
N VAL A 44 2.31 -2.45 -6.94
CA VAL A 44 3.54 -2.88 -6.28
C VAL A 44 4.31 -3.79 -7.24
N ARG A 45 5.64 -3.64 -7.27
CA ARG A 45 6.51 -4.54 -8.03
C ARG A 45 6.64 -5.88 -7.32
N ASP A 46 6.76 -6.97 -8.08
CA ASP A 46 6.75 -8.31 -7.48
C ASP A 46 7.94 -8.51 -6.52
N GLU A 47 9.08 -7.91 -6.85
CA GLU A 47 10.30 -7.86 -6.01
C GLU A 47 10.15 -7.12 -4.66
N HIS A 48 9.08 -6.34 -4.48
CA HIS A 48 8.80 -5.57 -3.26
C HIS A 48 7.56 -6.03 -2.51
N LEU A 49 6.96 -7.16 -2.91
CA LEU A 49 5.76 -7.69 -2.26
C LEU A 49 5.99 -8.03 -0.79
N ASP A 50 7.09 -8.71 -0.48
CA ASP A 50 7.41 -9.09 0.90
C ASP A 50 7.59 -7.86 1.79
N THR A 51 8.32 -6.83 1.30
CA THR A 51 8.50 -5.57 2.01
C THR A 51 7.17 -4.86 2.27
N VAL A 52 6.25 -4.84 1.29
CA VAL A 52 4.92 -4.25 1.47
C VAL A 52 4.13 -5.05 2.50
N ILE A 53 4.18 -6.38 2.47
CA ILE A 53 3.49 -7.25 3.43
C ILE A 53 4.00 -7.01 4.86
N GLU A 54 5.31 -6.94 5.05
CA GLU A 54 5.94 -6.70 6.35
C GLU A 54 5.59 -5.32 6.96
N MET A 55 5.45 -4.31 6.11
CA MET A 55 5.18 -2.93 6.53
C MET A 55 3.68 -2.59 6.64
N SER A 56 2.81 -3.49 6.15
CA SER A 56 1.36 -3.32 6.23
C SER A 56 0.84 -3.61 7.65
N ALA A 57 -0.12 -2.82 8.10
CA ALA A 57 -0.78 -3.02 9.40
C ALA A 57 -1.79 -4.18 9.37
N ASP A 58 -2.28 -4.54 8.18
CA ASP A 58 -3.13 -5.70 7.94
C ASP A 58 -2.66 -6.50 6.73
N ARG A 59 -3.23 -7.70 6.54
CA ARG A 59 -2.87 -8.57 5.42
C ARG A 59 -3.33 -7.92 4.10
N PRO A 60 -2.41 -7.59 3.18
CA PRO A 60 -2.77 -6.93 1.92
C PRO A 60 -3.78 -7.75 1.10
N ARG A 61 -4.74 -7.05 0.51
CA ARG A 61 -5.76 -7.63 -0.36
C ARG A 61 -5.40 -7.38 -1.82
N TRP A 62 -5.43 -8.45 -2.62
CA TRP A 62 -5.32 -8.34 -4.06
C TRP A 62 -6.54 -7.63 -4.63
N VAL A 63 -6.32 -6.51 -5.31
CA VAL A 63 -7.37 -5.82 -6.05
C VAL A 63 -7.35 -6.35 -7.47
N LYS A 64 -8.37 -7.14 -7.82
CA LYS A 64 -8.67 -7.42 -9.22
C LYS A 64 -9.40 -6.21 -9.78
N TRP A 65 -8.76 -5.49 -10.68
CA TRP A 65 -9.48 -4.56 -11.54
C TRP A 65 -10.34 -5.43 -12.48
N THR A 66 -11.64 -5.44 -12.26
CA THR A 66 -12.58 -5.94 -13.28
C THR A 66 -12.48 -4.98 -14.45
N GLU A 67 -11.87 -5.43 -15.53
CA GLU A 67 -11.91 -4.74 -16.83
C GLU A 67 -13.39 -4.43 -17.13
N SER A 68 -13.70 -3.13 -17.26
CA SER A 68 -14.97 -2.65 -17.81
C SER A 68 -14.83 -2.48 -19.32
#